data_AF-N1UTH4-F1
#
_entry.id   AF-N1UTH4-F1
#
_cell.length_a   1.000
_cell.length_b   1.000
_cell.length_c   1.000
_cell.angle_alpha   90.00
_cell.angle_beta   90.00
_cell.angle_gamma   90.00
#
_symmetry.space_group_name_H-M   'P 1'
#
loop_
_entity.id
_entity.type
_entity.pdbx_description
1 polymer ?
#
loop_
_entity_poly.entity_id
_entity_poly.type
_entity_poly.pdbx_seq_one_letter_code
_entity_poly.pdbx_strand_id
1 'polypeptide(L)'
;MASAVREIAALPDPIGEVTRGITLPNGLELVTRRVPLGVVMVIYESRPNVTIDVGALSFKSGNACILRGGSEAFYSNEILIKLFHEILIKEEIDIGSVVFVDKTDRSFMIPFFQQTSLIDIVVPRGGEGLIRFVSENSKIPVVKHDKGVCNLYIDQDADPEKVIPIVINSKVQRPGVCNSTENLILHNGYPFRKELLEALAKEGVELLLDPSSLALYPNGKPVKEQDYLEEFLDLRLSVKTVSSLEEALAFIEKTSSGHTEAIVTEDLNTARIFTNSLDSAALFINCSTRFHDGGEFGLGAEVGISTGKLHVRGPMGLVHLTTTTTYVTGNGQIRG
;
A
#
# COMPACT_ATOMS: atom_id res chain seq x y z
N MET A 1 -8.40 14.79 8.37
CA MET A 1 -9.06 15.31 7.15
C MET A 1 -8.53 16.70 6.79
N ALA A 2 -8.87 17.78 7.51
CA ALA A 2 -8.41 19.12 7.11
C ALA A 2 -6.87 19.30 7.05
N SER A 3 -6.10 18.67 7.96
CA SER A 3 -4.62 18.66 7.87
C SER A 3 -4.14 18.00 6.59
N ALA A 4 -4.63 16.78 6.30
CA ALA A 4 -4.30 16.04 5.09
C ALA A 4 -4.60 16.84 3.81
N VAL A 5 -5.71 17.57 3.74
CA VAL A 5 -6.01 18.44 2.58
C VAL A 5 -4.96 19.55 2.43
N ARG A 6 -4.51 20.16 3.54
CA ARG A 6 -3.45 21.19 3.49
C ARG A 6 -2.11 20.59 3.08
N GLU A 7 -1.79 19.39 3.56
CA GLU A 7 -0.59 18.64 3.19
C GLU A 7 -0.63 18.31 1.69
N ILE A 8 -1.73 17.78 1.17
CA ILE A 8 -1.93 17.50 -0.27
C ILE A 8 -1.81 18.79 -1.09
N ALA A 9 -2.41 19.90 -0.64
CA ALA A 9 -2.32 21.18 -1.33
C ALA A 9 -0.87 21.68 -1.43
N ALA A 10 -0.07 21.45 -0.39
CA ALA A 10 1.34 21.84 -0.32
C ALA A 10 2.27 20.95 -1.16
N LEU A 11 1.82 19.76 -1.61
CA LEU A 11 2.61 18.92 -2.50
C LEU A 11 2.88 19.63 -3.84
N PRO A 12 4.07 19.42 -4.42
CA PRO A 12 4.35 19.85 -5.79
C PRO A 12 3.31 19.33 -6.77
N ASP A 13 2.86 20.18 -7.68
CA ASP A 13 1.97 19.76 -8.75
C ASP A 13 2.75 18.87 -9.74
N PRO A 14 2.37 17.59 -9.92
CA PRO A 14 3.08 16.71 -10.84
C PRO A 14 2.74 17.00 -12.31
N ILE A 15 1.66 17.73 -12.60
CA ILE A 15 1.18 17.90 -13.98
C ILE A 15 2.12 18.81 -14.77
N GLY A 16 2.56 18.31 -15.93
CA GLY A 16 3.52 18.99 -16.79
C GLY A 16 4.99 18.74 -16.45
N GLU A 17 5.31 18.02 -15.36
CA GLU A 17 6.68 17.64 -15.01
C GLU A 17 7.35 16.90 -16.19
N VAL A 18 8.52 17.38 -16.62
CA VAL A 18 9.31 16.73 -17.69
C VAL A 18 10.06 15.55 -17.09
N THR A 19 9.66 14.33 -17.46
CA THR A 19 10.33 13.10 -17.00
C THR A 19 11.47 12.67 -17.90
N ARG A 20 11.47 13.13 -19.17
CA ARG A 20 12.54 12.85 -20.13
C ARG A 20 12.58 13.92 -21.22
N GLY A 21 13.78 14.35 -21.59
CA GLY A 21 14.04 15.22 -22.75
C GLY A 21 15.20 14.65 -23.57
N ILE A 22 15.04 14.54 -24.89
CA ILE A 22 16.11 14.07 -25.79
C ILE A 22 15.96 14.66 -27.19
N THR A 23 17.07 15.08 -27.80
CA THR A 23 17.15 15.37 -29.24
C THR A 23 17.76 14.16 -29.94
N LEU A 24 17.04 13.60 -30.92
CA LEU A 24 17.50 12.46 -31.71
C LEU A 24 18.56 12.88 -32.75
N PRO A 25 19.37 11.96 -33.28
CA PRO A 25 20.38 12.27 -34.29
C PRO A 25 19.85 12.94 -35.57
N ASN A 26 18.56 12.73 -35.89
CA ASN A 26 17.88 13.38 -37.02
C ASN A 26 17.29 14.76 -36.66
N GLY A 27 17.57 15.27 -35.47
CA GLY A 27 17.12 16.58 -35.00
C GLY A 27 15.68 16.62 -34.47
N LEU A 28 14.99 15.49 -34.30
CA LEU A 28 13.70 15.48 -33.59
C LEU A 28 13.90 15.73 -32.10
N GLU A 29 13.14 16.66 -31.54
CA GLU A 29 13.15 16.97 -30.11
C GLU A 29 11.97 16.30 -29.42
N LEU A 30 12.26 15.40 -28.48
CA LEU A 30 11.27 14.65 -27.72
C LEU A 30 11.25 15.17 -26.28
N VAL A 31 10.06 15.53 -25.79
CA VAL A 31 9.82 15.87 -24.39
C VAL A 31 8.68 15.01 -23.85
N THR A 32 8.97 14.16 -22.88
CA THR A 32 7.97 13.37 -22.16
C THR A 32 7.56 14.12 -20.90
N ARG A 33 6.25 14.38 -20.75
CA ARG A 33 5.67 15.11 -19.62
C ARG A 33 4.62 14.27 -18.89
N ARG A 34 4.49 14.48 -17.59
CA ARG A 34 3.38 13.93 -16.80
C ARG A 34 2.06 14.59 -17.18
N VAL A 35 1.03 13.76 -17.29
CA VAL A 35 -0.37 14.15 -17.54
C VAL A 35 -1.28 13.36 -16.60
N PRO A 36 -2.50 13.82 -16.29
CA PRO A 36 -3.44 13.05 -15.47
C PRO A 36 -3.72 11.68 -16.09
N LEU A 37 -4.16 10.72 -15.28
CA LEU A 37 -4.67 9.44 -15.80
C LEU A 37 -5.97 9.67 -16.59
N GLY A 38 -6.85 10.53 -16.07
CA GLY A 38 -8.18 10.81 -16.61
C GLY A 38 -9.23 10.70 -15.51
N VAL A 39 -9.94 9.58 -15.44
CA VAL A 39 -11.01 9.31 -14.47
C VAL A 39 -10.61 8.18 -13.52
N VAL A 40 -10.53 8.50 -12.23
CA VAL A 40 -10.14 7.60 -11.15
C VAL A 40 -11.37 7.21 -10.35
N MET A 41 -11.70 5.92 -10.33
CA MET A 41 -12.80 5.40 -9.55
C MET A 41 -12.29 4.73 -8.27
N VAL A 42 -12.78 5.15 -7.11
CA VAL A 42 -12.36 4.61 -5.81
C VAL A 42 -13.55 4.11 -5.03
N ILE A 43 -13.43 2.88 -4.56
CA ILE A 43 -14.50 2.17 -3.86
C ILE A 43 -13.97 1.76 -2.51
N TYR A 44 -14.62 2.24 -1.46
CA TYR A 44 -14.12 2.08 -0.10
C TYR A 44 -15.23 1.70 0.87
N GLU A 45 -14.85 1.11 1.99
CA GLU A 45 -15.79 0.70 3.05
C GLU A 45 -15.93 1.81 4.11
N SER A 46 -16.04 1.47 5.41
CA SER A 46 -16.40 2.36 6.51
C SER A 46 -15.32 3.39 6.90
N ARG A 47 -14.79 4.15 5.93
CA ARG A 47 -13.71 5.14 6.09
C ARG A 47 -14.08 6.48 5.43
N PRO A 48 -14.88 7.33 6.08
CA PRO A 48 -15.37 8.56 5.45
C PRO A 48 -14.27 9.58 5.11
N ASN A 49 -13.10 9.50 5.76
CA ASN A 49 -11.95 10.33 5.41
C ASN A 49 -11.49 10.12 3.95
N VAL A 50 -11.67 8.90 3.41
CA VAL A 50 -11.28 8.55 2.04
C VAL A 50 -11.98 9.43 1.02
N THR A 51 -13.24 9.84 1.27
CA THR A 51 -13.97 10.79 0.42
C THR A 51 -13.18 12.07 0.16
N ILE A 52 -12.59 12.63 1.23
CA ILE A 52 -11.84 13.88 1.17
C ILE A 52 -10.42 13.65 0.66
N ASP A 53 -9.72 12.67 1.23
CA ASP A 53 -8.30 12.45 0.93
C ASP A 53 -8.12 12.08 -0.55
N VAL A 54 -8.94 11.17 -1.06
CA VAL A 54 -8.90 10.73 -2.48
C VAL A 54 -9.47 11.79 -3.41
N GLY A 55 -10.56 12.46 -3.02
CA GLY A 55 -11.12 13.56 -3.79
C GLY A 55 -10.08 14.67 -4.00
N ALA A 56 -9.38 15.07 -2.94
CA ALA A 56 -8.33 16.08 -2.99
C ALA A 56 -7.10 15.63 -3.81
N LEU A 57 -6.62 14.40 -3.63
CA LEU A 57 -5.51 13.85 -4.43
C LEU A 57 -5.85 13.80 -5.92
N SER A 58 -7.04 13.30 -6.27
CA SER A 58 -7.49 13.17 -7.66
C SER A 58 -7.65 14.55 -8.30
N PHE A 59 -8.29 15.48 -7.59
CA PHE A 59 -8.46 16.85 -8.04
C PHE A 59 -7.11 17.56 -8.25
N LYS A 60 -6.20 17.48 -7.28
CA LYS A 60 -4.86 18.08 -7.38
C LYS A 60 -4.02 17.50 -8.51
N SER A 61 -4.20 16.21 -8.84
CA SER A 61 -3.53 15.55 -9.97
C SER A 61 -4.26 15.72 -11.30
N GLY A 62 -5.26 16.60 -11.37
CA GLY A 62 -6.00 16.90 -12.60
C GLY A 62 -6.90 15.76 -13.09
N ASN A 63 -7.26 14.82 -12.22
CA ASN A 63 -8.16 13.71 -12.53
C ASN A 63 -9.59 14.04 -12.08
N ALA A 64 -10.57 13.58 -12.87
CA ALA A 64 -11.92 13.44 -12.34
C ALA A 64 -11.97 12.20 -11.43
N CYS A 65 -12.80 12.24 -10.39
CA CYS A 65 -12.90 11.18 -9.40
C CYS A 65 -14.35 10.67 -9.26
N ILE A 66 -14.52 9.34 -9.23
CA ILE A 66 -15.79 8.70 -8.89
C ILE A 66 -15.60 7.96 -7.56
N LEU A 67 -16.32 8.40 -6.53
CA LEU A 67 -16.24 7.88 -5.18
C LEU A 67 -17.47 7.03 -4.89
N ARG A 68 -17.25 5.81 -4.38
CA ARG A 68 -18.32 4.99 -3.81
C ARG A 68 -17.93 4.46 -2.44
N GLY A 69 -18.58 4.96 -1.40
CA GLY A 69 -18.38 4.55 -0.02
C GLY A 69 -19.28 3.38 0.40
N GLY A 70 -18.98 2.80 1.56
CA GLY A 70 -19.82 1.81 2.22
C GLY A 70 -21.10 2.41 2.80
N SER A 71 -22.14 1.59 2.94
CA SER A 71 -23.44 1.98 3.53
C SER A 71 -23.29 2.50 4.96
N GLU A 72 -22.38 1.91 5.74
CA GLU A 72 -22.10 2.28 7.14
C GLU A 72 -21.66 3.75 7.30
N ALA A 73 -21.02 4.32 6.27
CA ALA A 73 -20.51 5.71 6.28
C ALA A 73 -21.32 6.65 5.37
N PHE A 74 -22.49 6.22 4.88
CA PHE A 74 -23.24 6.91 3.84
C PHE A 74 -23.51 8.38 4.15
N TYR A 75 -24.15 8.67 5.29
CA TYR A 75 -24.50 10.04 5.67
C TYR A 75 -23.28 10.93 5.91
N SER A 76 -22.17 10.34 6.40
CA SER A 76 -20.91 11.07 6.55
C SER A 76 -20.34 11.44 5.18
N ASN A 77 -20.30 10.49 4.25
CA ASN A 77 -19.80 10.74 2.89
C ASN A 77 -20.66 11.76 2.15
N GLU A 78 -21.98 11.72 2.33
CA GLU A 78 -22.92 12.66 1.72
C GLU A 78 -22.65 14.11 2.17
N ILE A 79 -22.37 14.33 3.46
CA ILE A 79 -22.02 15.66 3.96
C ILE A 79 -20.65 16.09 3.42
N LEU A 80 -19.67 15.19 3.41
CA LEU A 80 -18.32 15.49 2.94
C LEU A 80 -18.28 15.84 1.45
N ILE A 81 -19.03 15.12 0.60
CA ILE A 81 -19.11 15.46 -0.82
C ILE A 81 -19.86 16.76 -1.05
N LYS A 82 -20.92 17.07 -0.29
CA LYS A 82 -21.62 18.36 -0.36
C LYS A 82 -20.67 19.52 -0.08
N LEU A 83 -19.86 19.44 0.98
CA LEU A 83 -18.85 20.45 1.28
C LEU A 83 -17.81 20.60 0.15
N PHE A 84 -17.42 19.49 -0.47
CA PHE A 84 -16.51 19.52 -1.62
C PHE A 84 -17.16 20.24 -2.81
N HIS A 85 -18.41 19.92 -3.14
CA HIS A 85 -19.17 20.52 -4.23
C HIS A 85 -19.46 22.01 -4.01
N GLU A 86 -19.79 22.43 -2.79
CA GLU A 86 -19.98 23.85 -2.45
C GLU A 86 -18.75 24.69 -2.82
N ILE A 87 -17.55 24.16 -2.55
CA ILE A 87 -16.30 24.84 -2.91
C ILE A 87 -16.05 24.78 -4.43
N LEU A 88 -16.28 23.65 -5.10
CA LEU A 88 -16.14 23.58 -6.56
C LEU A 88 -17.03 24.60 -7.27
N ILE A 89 -18.30 24.71 -6.85
CA ILE A 89 -19.25 25.69 -7.40
C ILE A 89 -18.75 27.12 -7.17
N LYS A 90 -18.27 27.41 -5.96
CA LYS A 90 -17.75 28.74 -5.60
C LYS A 90 -16.54 29.14 -6.45
N GLU A 91 -15.68 28.18 -6.79
CA GLU A 91 -14.49 28.39 -7.63
C GLU A 91 -14.79 28.21 -9.14
N GLU A 92 -16.05 28.12 -9.53
CA GLU A 92 -16.51 27.96 -10.93
C GLU A 92 -15.99 26.69 -11.63
N ILE A 93 -15.81 25.61 -10.87
CA ILE A 93 -15.37 24.31 -11.36
C ILE A 93 -16.55 23.34 -11.42
N ASP A 94 -16.61 22.55 -12.49
CA ASP A 94 -17.64 21.51 -12.64
C ASP A 94 -17.58 20.50 -11.48
N ILE A 95 -18.71 20.32 -10.80
CA ILE A 95 -18.90 19.32 -9.75
C ILE A 95 -18.66 17.89 -10.26
N GLY A 96 -18.75 17.67 -11.58
CA GLY A 96 -18.36 16.43 -12.25
C GLY A 96 -16.89 16.04 -12.06
N SER A 97 -16.05 16.96 -11.58
CA SER A 97 -14.65 16.67 -11.21
C SER A 97 -14.54 15.69 -10.04
N VAL A 98 -15.52 15.66 -9.12
CA VAL A 98 -15.56 14.69 -8.02
C VAL A 98 -17.01 14.24 -7.81
N VAL A 99 -17.34 13.03 -8.20
CA VAL A 99 -18.70 12.48 -8.15
C VAL A 99 -18.81 11.46 -7.02
N PHE A 100 -19.91 11.46 -6.27
CA PHE A 100 -20.23 10.42 -5.29
C PHE A 100 -21.42 9.58 -5.76
N VAL A 101 -21.27 8.25 -5.73
CA VAL A 101 -22.34 7.30 -6.05
C VAL A 101 -23.21 7.09 -4.81
N ASP A 102 -24.45 7.58 -4.87
CA ASP A 102 -25.42 7.54 -3.75
C ASP A 102 -26.14 6.19 -3.57
N LYS A 103 -25.93 5.24 -4.50
CA LYS A 103 -26.48 3.89 -4.41
C LYS A 103 -25.57 2.97 -3.62
N THR A 104 -26.10 2.45 -2.51
CA THR A 104 -25.35 1.61 -1.58
C THR A 104 -25.30 0.14 -1.98
N ASP A 105 -26.22 -0.34 -2.83
CA ASP A 105 -26.18 -1.72 -3.30
C ASP A 105 -24.98 -1.95 -4.24
N ARG A 106 -24.21 -3.00 -3.96
CA ARG A 106 -22.99 -3.39 -4.71
C ARG A 106 -23.31 -3.73 -6.17
N SER A 107 -24.52 -4.19 -6.48
CA SER A 107 -24.93 -4.54 -7.84
C SER A 107 -24.83 -3.35 -8.82
N PHE A 108 -25.03 -2.13 -8.33
CA PHE A 108 -24.91 -0.90 -9.12
C PHE A 108 -23.48 -0.60 -9.57
N MET A 109 -22.47 -1.27 -9.02
CA MET A 109 -21.08 -1.08 -9.41
C MET A 109 -20.69 -1.83 -10.68
N ILE A 110 -21.39 -2.93 -11.00
CA ILE A 110 -21.04 -3.78 -12.13
C ILE A 110 -21.05 -3.01 -13.47
N PRO A 111 -22.04 -2.15 -13.77
CA PRO A 111 -22.00 -1.34 -14.99
C PRO A 111 -20.80 -0.39 -15.08
N PHE A 112 -20.37 0.19 -13.95
CA PHE A 112 -19.18 1.07 -13.90
C PHE A 112 -17.92 0.30 -14.30
N PHE A 113 -17.78 -0.92 -13.79
CA PHE A 113 -16.66 -1.83 -14.07
C PHE A 113 -16.49 -2.22 -15.53
N GLN A 114 -17.49 -1.94 -16.38
CA GLN A 114 -17.46 -2.18 -17.81
C GLN A 114 -17.11 -0.93 -18.63
N GLN A 115 -17.08 0.27 -18.03
CA GLN A 115 -16.90 1.55 -18.73
C GLN A 115 -15.43 1.84 -19.07
N THR A 116 -14.75 0.92 -19.78
CA THR A 116 -13.32 1.06 -20.14
C THR A 116 -13.00 2.24 -21.05
N SER A 117 -14.01 2.88 -21.66
CA SER A 117 -13.85 4.08 -22.47
C SER A 117 -14.01 5.39 -21.67
N LEU A 118 -14.42 5.31 -20.41
CA LEU A 118 -14.74 6.47 -19.56
C LEU A 118 -14.00 6.47 -18.22
N ILE A 119 -13.59 5.30 -17.73
CA ILE A 119 -12.90 5.15 -16.45
C ILE A 119 -11.56 4.48 -16.71
N ASP A 120 -10.49 5.15 -16.30
CA ASP A 120 -9.12 4.73 -16.61
C ASP A 120 -8.56 3.76 -15.57
N ILE A 121 -8.99 3.89 -14.31
CA ILE A 121 -8.51 3.07 -13.21
C ILE A 121 -9.54 2.90 -12.10
N VAL A 122 -9.55 1.72 -11.47
CA VAL A 122 -10.34 1.42 -10.27
C VAL A 122 -9.42 1.08 -9.10
N VAL A 123 -9.70 1.65 -7.92
CA VAL A 123 -8.96 1.39 -6.68
C VAL A 123 -9.93 0.94 -5.57
N PRO A 124 -9.98 -0.37 -5.23
CA PRO A 124 -10.71 -0.85 -4.07
C PRO A 124 -9.92 -0.63 -2.77
N ARG A 125 -10.61 -0.15 -1.73
CA ARG A 125 -10.08 0.08 -0.37
C ARG A 125 -11.02 -0.50 0.69
N GLY A 126 -10.82 -1.77 1.00
CA GLY A 126 -11.64 -2.50 1.97
C GLY A 126 -11.07 -3.89 2.24
N GLY A 127 -11.88 -4.77 2.81
CA GLY A 127 -11.46 -6.16 3.04
C GLY A 127 -11.31 -6.97 1.73
N GLU A 128 -10.71 -8.16 1.87
CA GLU A 128 -10.45 -9.12 0.77
C GLU A 128 -11.69 -9.36 -0.10
N GLY A 129 -12.88 -9.46 0.51
CA GLY A 129 -14.13 -9.69 -0.21
C GLY A 129 -14.50 -8.56 -1.19
N LEU A 130 -14.24 -7.29 -0.83
CA LEU A 130 -14.47 -6.16 -1.74
C LEU A 130 -13.43 -6.16 -2.85
N ILE A 131 -12.16 -6.35 -2.51
CA ILE A 131 -11.06 -6.37 -3.47
C ILE A 131 -11.27 -7.47 -4.52
N ARG A 132 -11.65 -8.68 -4.07
CA ARG A 132 -11.99 -9.80 -4.94
C ARG A 132 -13.17 -9.48 -5.85
N PHE A 133 -14.26 -8.93 -5.29
CA PHE A 133 -15.43 -8.54 -6.07
C PHE A 133 -15.09 -7.55 -7.20
N VAL A 134 -14.30 -6.51 -6.91
CA VAL A 134 -13.86 -5.55 -7.94
C VAL A 134 -12.97 -6.23 -8.98
N SER A 135 -12.02 -7.05 -8.53
CA SER A 135 -11.07 -7.73 -9.42
C SER A 135 -11.74 -8.71 -10.39
N GLU A 136 -12.74 -9.45 -9.92
CA GLU A 136 -13.45 -10.46 -10.73
C GLU A 136 -14.41 -9.84 -11.75
N ASN A 137 -14.88 -8.61 -11.51
CA ASN A 137 -15.92 -7.97 -12.32
C ASN A 137 -15.41 -6.81 -13.19
N SER A 138 -14.22 -6.26 -12.91
CA SER A 138 -13.66 -5.12 -13.62
C SER A 138 -12.95 -5.49 -14.92
N LYS A 139 -13.34 -4.83 -16.01
CA LYS A 139 -12.54 -4.75 -17.25
C LYS A 139 -11.57 -3.58 -17.25
N ILE A 140 -11.78 -2.61 -16.35
CA ILE A 140 -10.90 -1.47 -16.14
C ILE A 140 -9.70 -1.94 -15.30
N PRO A 141 -8.47 -1.45 -15.57
CA PRO A 141 -7.30 -1.73 -14.73
C PRO A 141 -7.57 -1.46 -13.25
N VAL A 142 -7.19 -2.43 -12.40
CA VAL A 142 -7.41 -2.36 -10.95
C VAL A 142 -6.06 -2.23 -10.25
N VAL A 143 -5.90 -1.19 -9.43
CA VAL A 143 -4.76 -1.04 -8.52
C VAL A 143 -5.20 -1.47 -7.12
N LYS A 144 -4.54 -2.50 -6.59
CA LYS A 144 -4.90 -3.13 -5.31
C LYS A 144 -3.70 -3.80 -4.65
N HIS A 145 -3.89 -4.18 -3.39
CA HIS A 145 -3.19 -5.29 -2.75
C HIS A 145 -4.22 -6.38 -2.47
N ASP A 146 -3.86 -7.66 -2.62
CA ASP A 146 -4.78 -8.77 -2.37
C ASP A 146 -4.88 -9.11 -0.87
N LYS A 147 -3.74 -9.17 -0.21
CA LYS A 147 -3.57 -9.43 1.23
C LYS A 147 -2.38 -8.65 1.78
N GLY A 148 -2.31 -8.57 3.10
CA GLY A 148 -1.26 -7.92 3.88
C GLY A 148 -0.44 -8.87 4.76
N VAL A 149 -0.14 -10.09 4.29
CA VAL A 149 0.77 -11.00 5.00
C VAL A 149 2.20 -10.46 4.89
N CYS A 150 2.64 -9.76 5.93
CA CYS A 150 3.96 -9.13 6.04
C CYS A 150 4.87 -9.95 6.97
N ASN A 151 6.12 -10.15 6.58
CA ASN A 151 7.11 -10.87 7.39
C ASN A 151 8.18 -9.92 7.95
N LEU A 152 8.63 -10.20 9.18
CA LEU A 152 9.74 -9.51 9.82
C LEU A 152 10.78 -10.55 10.26
N TYR A 153 11.96 -10.48 9.67
CA TYR A 153 13.08 -11.37 9.97
C TYR A 153 14.06 -10.73 10.96
N ILE A 154 14.35 -11.44 12.05
CA ILE A 154 15.36 -11.09 13.04
C ILE A 154 16.58 -11.97 12.81
N ASP A 155 17.64 -11.34 12.29
CA ASP A 155 18.91 -11.98 11.99
C ASP A 155 19.72 -12.28 13.27
N GLN A 156 20.73 -13.14 13.17
CA GLN A 156 21.63 -13.42 14.28
C GLN A 156 22.43 -12.19 14.74
N ASP A 157 22.78 -11.30 13.82
CA ASP A 157 23.59 -10.10 14.06
C ASP A 157 22.70 -8.87 14.33
N ALA A 158 21.42 -9.07 14.65
CA ALA A 158 20.49 -8.01 14.99
C ALA A 158 20.85 -7.32 16.31
N ASP A 159 20.85 -5.98 16.31
CA ASP A 159 21.00 -5.18 17.52
C ASP A 159 19.81 -5.40 18.48
N PRO A 160 20.03 -5.99 19.67
CA PRO A 160 18.96 -6.30 20.63
C PRO A 160 18.18 -5.07 21.08
N GLU A 161 18.80 -3.88 21.10
CA GLU A 161 18.15 -2.64 21.49
C GLU A 161 17.11 -2.19 20.45
N LYS A 162 17.28 -2.56 19.18
CA LYS A 162 16.37 -2.23 18.08
C LYS A 162 15.23 -3.24 17.92
N VAL A 163 15.51 -4.52 18.19
CA VAL A 163 14.59 -5.63 17.87
C VAL A 163 13.24 -5.48 18.56
N ILE A 164 13.19 -5.38 19.89
CA ILE A 164 11.92 -5.36 20.63
C ILE A 164 11.04 -4.16 20.22
N PRO A 165 11.54 -2.91 20.20
CA PRO A 165 10.75 -1.76 19.75
C PRO A 165 10.20 -1.91 18.33
N ILE A 166 11.01 -2.42 17.38
CA ILE A 166 10.58 -2.61 15.99
C ILE A 166 9.49 -3.67 15.89
N VAL A 167 9.66 -4.83 16.51
CA VAL A 167 8.70 -5.94 16.41
C VAL A 167 7.37 -5.54 17.08
N ILE A 168 7.42 -4.93 18.27
CA ILE A 168 6.22 -4.42 18.96
C ILE A 168 5.51 -3.38 18.10
N ASN A 169 6.23 -2.39 17.56
CA ASN A 169 5.60 -1.38 16.71
C ASN A 169 4.96 -2.01 15.47
N SER A 170 5.63 -2.98 14.86
CA SER A 170 5.15 -3.64 13.64
C SER A 170 3.89 -4.48 13.82
N LYS A 171 3.61 -4.96 15.04
CA LYS A 171 2.41 -5.77 15.35
C LYS A 171 1.34 -5.04 16.16
N VAL A 172 1.74 -4.32 17.20
CA VAL A 172 0.84 -3.84 18.26
C VAL A 172 0.30 -2.44 17.98
N GLN A 173 1.05 -1.58 17.27
CA GLN A 173 0.65 -0.19 17.06
C GLN A 173 -0.73 -0.07 16.40
N ARG A 174 -0.99 -0.90 15.37
CA ARG A 174 -2.27 -0.96 14.67
C ARG A 174 -2.44 -2.34 14.01
N PRO A 175 -2.87 -3.37 14.76
CA PRO A 175 -2.94 -4.74 14.23
C PRO A 175 -3.94 -4.92 13.08
N GLY A 176 -4.99 -4.09 13.02
CA GLY A 176 -6.05 -4.18 12.00
C GLY A 176 -5.75 -3.51 10.65
N VAL A 177 -4.48 -3.35 10.26
CA VAL A 177 -4.08 -2.82 8.94
C VAL A 177 -3.12 -3.77 8.22
N CYS A 178 -3.14 -3.72 6.89
CA CYS A 178 -2.46 -4.66 5.99
C CYS A 178 -0.93 -4.61 5.99
N ASN A 179 -0.31 -3.64 6.66
CA ASN A 179 1.15 -3.57 6.83
C ASN A 179 1.60 -3.94 8.24
N SER A 180 0.69 -4.47 9.08
CA SER A 180 1.06 -5.12 10.34
C SER A 180 1.83 -6.42 10.04
N THR A 181 2.86 -6.72 10.83
CA THR A 181 3.57 -8.00 10.72
C THR A 181 2.65 -9.15 11.11
N GLU A 182 2.59 -10.21 10.29
CA GLU A 182 1.82 -11.43 10.59
C GLU A 182 2.72 -12.62 10.91
N ASN A 183 3.95 -12.60 10.38
CA ASN A 183 4.98 -13.60 10.63
C ASN A 183 6.26 -12.97 11.17
N LEU A 184 6.71 -13.43 12.33
CA LEU A 184 8.03 -13.14 12.90
C LEU A 184 8.97 -14.32 12.60
N ILE A 185 10.04 -14.07 11.87
CA ILE A 185 11.03 -15.08 11.52
C ILE A 185 12.25 -14.86 12.41
N LEU A 186 12.60 -15.84 13.25
CA LEU A 186 13.68 -15.71 14.24
C LEU A 186 14.86 -16.61 13.86
N HIS A 187 16.04 -16.01 13.67
CA HIS A 187 17.24 -16.81 13.53
C HIS A 187 17.60 -17.52 14.85
N ASN A 188 17.93 -18.81 14.78
CA ASN A 188 18.30 -19.63 15.94
C ASN A 188 19.62 -19.20 16.62
N GLY A 189 20.39 -18.32 15.98
CA GLY A 189 21.58 -17.68 16.51
C GLY A 189 21.30 -16.41 17.32
N TYR A 190 20.13 -15.78 17.18
CA TYR A 190 19.81 -14.54 17.92
C TYR A 190 19.68 -14.83 19.43
N PRO A 191 20.50 -14.22 20.32
CA PRO A 191 20.59 -14.67 21.71
C PRO A 191 19.36 -14.33 22.57
N PHE A 192 18.58 -13.29 22.23
CA PHE A 192 17.48 -12.78 23.05
C PHE A 192 16.09 -13.22 22.58
N ARG A 193 15.98 -14.42 21.98
CA ARG A 193 14.70 -14.93 21.45
C ARG A 193 13.64 -15.05 22.54
N LYS A 194 14.00 -15.58 23.71
CA LYS A 194 13.04 -15.80 24.80
C LYS A 194 12.48 -14.47 25.31
N GLU A 195 13.37 -13.51 25.54
CA GLU A 195 13.04 -12.16 26.02
C GLU A 195 12.13 -11.42 25.03
N LEU A 196 12.37 -11.58 23.72
CA LEU A 196 11.51 -11.04 22.68
C LEU A 196 10.09 -11.63 22.74
N LEU A 197 9.97 -12.97 22.84
CA LEU A 197 8.66 -13.63 22.96
C LEU A 197 7.91 -13.19 24.23
N GLU A 198 8.61 -13.10 25.37
CA GLU A 198 8.04 -12.61 26.62
C GLU A 198 7.60 -11.14 26.53
N ALA A 199 8.35 -10.29 25.83
CA ALA A 199 7.98 -8.89 25.61
C ALA A 199 6.70 -8.76 24.77
N LEU A 200 6.59 -9.53 23.68
CA LEU A 200 5.40 -9.54 22.84
C LEU A 200 4.16 -10.03 23.60
N ALA A 201 4.31 -11.10 24.39
CA ALA A 201 3.21 -11.62 25.20
C ALA A 201 2.73 -10.60 26.25
N LYS A 202 3.63 -9.78 26.83
CA LYS A 202 3.27 -8.69 27.75
C LYS A 202 2.42 -7.61 27.10
N GLU A 203 2.61 -7.36 25.81
CA GLU A 203 1.78 -6.45 25.00
C GLU A 203 0.44 -7.09 24.56
N GLY A 204 0.14 -8.31 25.00
CA GLY A 204 -1.10 -9.01 24.67
C GLY A 204 -1.08 -9.73 23.31
N VAL A 205 0.09 -9.91 22.70
CA VAL A 205 0.23 -10.66 21.45
C VAL A 205 -0.03 -12.14 21.70
N GLU A 206 -0.94 -12.73 20.93
CA GLU A 206 -1.17 -14.17 20.92
C GLU A 206 -0.14 -14.85 20.01
N LEU A 207 0.88 -15.44 20.63
CA LEU A 207 1.98 -16.08 19.91
C LEU A 207 1.61 -17.49 19.42
N LEU A 208 1.65 -17.68 18.11
CA LEU A 208 1.57 -18.98 17.45
C LEU A 208 3.00 -19.44 17.14
N LEU A 209 3.49 -20.47 17.83
CA LEU A 209 4.89 -20.82 17.91
C LEU A 209 5.20 -22.15 17.23
N ASP A 210 6.31 -22.17 16.49
CA ASP A 210 6.93 -23.41 16.04
C ASP A 210 7.55 -24.20 17.22
N PRO A 211 7.93 -25.48 17.05
CA PRO A 211 8.44 -26.30 18.15
C PRO A 211 9.66 -25.71 18.88
N SER A 212 10.54 -25.02 18.15
CA SER A 212 11.72 -24.37 18.71
C SER A 212 11.34 -23.18 19.61
N SER A 213 10.45 -22.31 19.14
CA SER A 213 9.99 -21.16 19.92
C SER A 213 9.09 -21.57 21.09
N LEU A 214 8.28 -22.62 20.91
CA LEU A 214 7.42 -23.17 21.97
C LEU A 214 8.24 -23.76 23.13
N ALA A 215 9.42 -24.33 22.84
CA ALA A 215 10.34 -24.78 23.89
C ALA A 215 10.92 -23.61 24.71
N LEU A 216 11.07 -22.43 24.12
CA LEU A 216 11.54 -21.21 24.80
C LEU A 216 10.42 -20.50 25.58
N TYR A 217 9.20 -20.53 25.06
CA TYR A 217 8.01 -19.92 25.66
C TYR A 217 6.80 -20.87 25.62
N PRO A 218 6.65 -21.78 26.62
CA PRO A 218 5.60 -22.80 26.65
C PRO A 218 4.17 -22.28 26.78
N ASN A 219 3.97 -20.99 27.08
CA ASN A 219 2.66 -20.37 27.23
C ASN A 219 2.03 -19.94 25.89
N GLY A 220 2.77 -20.04 24.77
CA GLY A 220 2.23 -19.81 23.43
C GLY A 220 1.37 -20.97 22.93
N LYS A 221 0.75 -20.82 21.76
CA LYS A 221 0.01 -21.90 21.08
C LYS A 221 0.86 -22.50 19.96
N PRO A 222 0.73 -23.79 19.63
CA PRO A 222 1.42 -24.34 18.47
C PRO A 222 0.88 -23.73 17.17
N VAL A 223 1.78 -23.27 16.31
CA VAL A 223 1.46 -22.76 14.97
C VAL A 223 1.16 -23.90 13.99
N LYS A 224 0.24 -23.64 13.05
CA LYS A 224 -0.09 -24.53 11.93
C LYS A 224 0.41 -23.91 10.62
N GLU A 225 0.64 -24.73 9.61
CA GLU A 225 1.07 -24.25 8.28
C GLU A 225 0.15 -23.18 7.67
N GLN A 226 -1.17 -23.28 7.91
CA GLN A 226 -2.15 -22.31 7.42
C GLN A 226 -2.03 -20.94 8.10
N ASP A 227 -1.58 -20.90 9.35
CA ASP A 227 -1.44 -19.67 10.13
C ASP A 227 -0.36 -18.77 9.53
N TYR A 228 0.65 -19.33 8.85
CA TYR A 228 1.69 -18.55 8.17
C TYR A 228 1.20 -17.83 6.90
N LEU A 229 0.06 -18.23 6.36
CA LEU A 229 -0.54 -17.66 5.15
C LEU A 229 -1.76 -16.77 5.46
N GLU A 230 -2.14 -16.65 6.73
CA GLU A 230 -3.30 -15.90 7.17
C GLU A 230 -2.90 -14.44 7.47
N GLU A 231 -3.71 -13.50 6.97
CA GLU A 231 -3.68 -12.12 7.43
C GLU A 231 -4.66 -12.03 8.60
N PHE A 232 -4.13 -11.93 9.83
CA PHE A 232 -4.93 -12.03 11.05
C PHE A 232 -5.72 -10.75 11.32
N LEU A 233 -5.13 -9.59 11.03
CA LEU A 233 -5.70 -8.27 11.33
C LEU A 233 -6.06 -8.07 12.82
N ASP A 234 -5.40 -8.81 13.71
CA ASP A 234 -5.58 -8.78 15.17
C ASP A 234 -4.23 -8.97 15.87
N LEU A 235 -4.20 -9.26 17.18
CA LEU A 235 -2.98 -9.43 17.96
C LEU A 235 -2.32 -10.82 17.87
N ARG A 236 -2.77 -11.71 16.96
CA ARG A 236 -2.07 -12.96 16.67
C ARG A 236 -0.76 -12.70 15.90
N LEU A 237 0.27 -13.46 16.20
CA LEU A 237 1.55 -13.41 15.49
C LEU A 237 2.15 -14.81 15.38
N SER A 238 2.40 -15.25 14.15
CA SER A 238 3.06 -16.52 13.87
C SER A 238 4.57 -16.37 14.00
N VAL A 239 5.24 -17.34 14.62
CA VAL A 239 6.69 -17.33 14.84
C VAL A 239 7.33 -18.56 14.21
N LYS A 240 8.24 -18.32 13.28
CA LYS A 240 9.03 -19.34 12.60
C LYS A 240 10.49 -19.20 12.99
N THR A 241 11.10 -20.25 13.55
CA THR A 241 12.54 -20.31 13.74
C THR A 241 13.21 -20.77 12.45
N VAL A 242 14.33 -20.14 12.09
CA VAL A 242 15.18 -20.49 10.95
C VAL A 242 16.66 -20.58 11.38
N SER A 243 17.47 -21.24 10.55
CA SER A 243 18.90 -21.49 10.81
C SER A 243 19.84 -20.73 9.88
N SER A 244 19.30 -19.99 8.91
CA SER A 244 20.06 -19.22 7.92
C SER A 244 19.18 -18.15 7.26
N LEU A 245 19.82 -17.19 6.59
CA LEU A 245 19.14 -16.21 5.75
C LEU A 245 18.41 -16.90 4.58
N GLU A 246 19.01 -17.94 3.99
CA GLU A 246 18.41 -18.68 2.88
C GLU A 246 17.08 -19.34 3.28
N GLU A 247 17.01 -19.91 4.48
CA GLU A 247 15.77 -20.47 5.02
C GLU A 247 14.73 -19.37 5.30
N ALA A 248 15.15 -18.20 5.79
CA ALA A 248 14.27 -17.05 5.97
C ALA A 248 13.68 -16.59 4.64
N LEU A 249 14.51 -16.44 3.60
CA LEU A 249 14.09 -16.03 2.26
C LEU A 249 13.12 -17.04 1.64
N ALA A 250 13.42 -18.34 1.72
CA ALA A 250 12.54 -19.38 1.21
C ALA A 250 11.18 -19.41 1.93
N PHE A 251 11.17 -19.13 3.24
CA PHE A 251 9.93 -19.00 3.99
C PHE A 251 9.14 -17.76 3.53
N ILE A 252 9.78 -16.59 3.41
CA ILE A 252 9.13 -15.36 2.94
C ILE A 252 8.57 -15.54 1.53
N GLU A 253 9.28 -16.18 0.61
CA GLU A 253 8.80 -16.43 -0.75
C GLU A 253 7.50 -17.26 -0.76
N LYS A 254 7.34 -18.19 0.20
CA LYS A 254 6.14 -19.01 0.36
C LYS A 254 4.98 -18.25 1.01
N THR A 255 5.26 -17.35 1.95
CA THR A 255 4.23 -16.76 2.84
C THR A 255 3.87 -15.33 2.50
N SER A 256 4.76 -14.59 1.84
CA SER A 256 4.60 -13.19 1.50
C SER A 256 3.39 -12.95 0.60
N SER A 257 2.68 -11.88 0.89
CA SER A 257 1.65 -11.30 0.00
C SER A 257 2.22 -10.33 -1.04
N GLY A 258 3.54 -10.13 -1.06
CA GLY A 258 4.23 -9.11 -1.84
C GLY A 258 4.03 -7.70 -1.31
N HIS A 259 3.57 -7.53 -0.06
CA HIS A 259 3.25 -6.22 0.54
C HIS A 259 4.48 -5.56 1.16
N THR A 260 4.87 -5.97 2.37
CA THR A 260 6.03 -5.42 3.08
C THR A 260 6.83 -6.55 3.70
N GLU A 261 8.13 -6.61 3.44
CA GLU A 261 9.04 -7.49 4.16
C GLU A 261 10.11 -6.66 4.85
N ALA A 262 10.49 -7.06 6.05
CA ALA A 262 11.47 -6.35 6.84
C ALA A 262 12.53 -7.29 7.42
N ILE A 263 13.75 -6.79 7.56
CA ILE A 263 14.85 -7.45 8.27
C ILE A 263 15.39 -6.53 9.37
N VAL A 264 15.77 -7.10 10.51
CA VAL A 264 16.60 -6.44 11.52
C VAL A 264 17.95 -7.16 11.57
N THR A 265 19.03 -6.45 11.25
CA THR A 265 20.42 -6.95 11.20
C THR A 265 21.42 -5.79 11.26
N GLU A 266 22.59 -5.97 11.88
CA GLU A 266 23.74 -5.06 11.71
C GLU A 266 24.70 -5.52 10.61
N ASP A 267 24.50 -6.70 10.02
CA ASP A 267 25.32 -7.17 8.90
C ASP A 267 24.83 -6.58 7.57
N LEU A 268 25.66 -5.73 6.98
CA LEU A 268 25.36 -5.04 5.72
C LEU A 268 25.24 -5.99 4.52
N ASN A 269 25.90 -7.14 4.54
CA ASN A 269 25.84 -8.11 3.46
C ASN A 269 24.51 -8.89 3.52
N THR A 270 24.10 -9.34 4.72
CA THR A 270 22.79 -9.95 4.99
C THR A 270 21.67 -9.01 4.57
N ALA A 271 21.72 -7.74 4.96
CA ALA A 271 20.72 -6.74 4.58
C ALA A 271 20.60 -6.60 3.04
N ARG A 272 21.74 -6.54 2.34
CA ARG A 272 21.77 -6.43 0.87
C ARG A 272 21.22 -7.67 0.17
N ILE A 273 21.60 -8.86 0.63
CA ILE A 273 21.09 -10.12 0.08
C ILE A 273 19.57 -10.15 0.28
N PHE A 274 19.08 -9.85 1.48
CA PHE A 274 17.65 -9.78 1.78
C PHE A 274 16.89 -8.87 0.80
N THR A 275 17.37 -7.63 0.60
CA THR A 275 16.69 -6.68 -0.29
C THR A 275 16.80 -7.01 -1.78
N ASN A 276 17.84 -7.75 -2.19
CA ASN A 276 18.03 -8.12 -3.61
C ASN A 276 17.34 -9.44 -3.97
N SER A 277 17.02 -10.27 -2.98
CA SER A 277 16.42 -11.59 -3.18
C SER A 277 14.90 -11.60 -3.14
N LEU A 278 14.26 -10.57 -2.59
CA LEU A 278 12.82 -10.50 -2.41
C LEU A 278 12.15 -9.55 -3.41
N ASP A 279 10.90 -9.87 -3.75
CA ASP A 279 10.10 -9.14 -4.72
C ASP A 279 8.77 -8.69 -4.09
N SER A 280 8.87 -7.75 -3.15
CA SER A 280 7.71 -7.13 -2.49
C SER A 280 7.60 -5.65 -2.84
N ALA A 281 6.45 -5.04 -2.55
CA ALA A 281 6.21 -3.63 -2.81
C ALA A 281 7.12 -2.72 -1.98
N ALA A 282 7.51 -3.16 -0.78
CA ALA A 282 8.57 -2.51 -0.02
C ALA A 282 9.41 -3.52 0.77
N LEU A 283 10.71 -3.24 0.88
CA LEU A 283 11.70 -4.04 1.62
C LEU A 283 12.43 -3.14 2.62
N PHE A 284 12.30 -3.44 3.90
CA PHE A 284 12.72 -2.58 5.00
C PHE A 284 13.92 -3.18 5.74
N ILE A 285 14.83 -2.32 6.17
CA ILE A 285 16.01 -2.69 6.98
C ILE A 285 15.96 -1.88 8.27
N ASN A 286 15.98 -2.56 9.41
CA ASN A 286 16.05 -1.96 10.74
C ASN A 286 14.94 -0.95 11.04
N CYS A 287 13.74 -1.16 10.49
CA CYS A 287 12.57 -0.34 10.80
C CYS A 287 11.27 -1.16 10.72
N SER A 288 10.19 -0.59 11.27
CA SER A 288 8.89 -1.26 11.32
C SER A 288 8.20 -1.31 9.96
N THR A 289 7.51 -2.43 9.66
CA THR A 289 6.65 -2.56 8.48
C THR A 289 5.52 -1.51 8.44
N ARG A 290 5.18 -0.92 9.58
CA ARG A 290 4.14 0.12 9.71
C ARG A 290 4.45 1.42 8.97
N PHE A 291 5.72 1.66 8.62
CA PHE A 291 6.12 2.79 7.79
C PHE A 291 5.70 2.65 6.32
N HIS A 292 5.23 1.48 5.87
CA HIS A 292 4.72 1.32 4.50
C HIS A 292 3.33 1.96 4.37
N ASP A 293 3.31 3.29 4.35
CA ASP A 293 2.14 4.17 4.36
C ASP A 293 2.49 5.47 3.61
N GLY A 294 1.56 5.97 2.79
CA GLY A 294 1.81 7.17 1.99
C GLY A 294 2.17 8.42 2.79
N GLY A 295 1.56 8.62 3.97
CA GLY A 295 1.88 9.76 4.83
C GLY A 295 3.31 9.68 5.36
N GLU A 296 3.70 8.50 5.85
CA GLU A 296 5.05 8.23 6.34
C GLU A 296 6.12 8.32 5.23
N PHE A 297 5.75 8.01 3.99
CA PHE A 297 6.62 8.17 2.82
C PHE A 297 6.68 9.61 2.27
N GLY A 298 6.06 10.58 2.96
CA GLY A 298 6.05 11.98 2.54
C GLY A 298 5.17 12.26 1.33
N LEU A 299 4.22 11.37 1.01
CA LEU A 299 3.25 11.55 -0.07
C LEU A 299 2.00 12.34 0.39
N GLY A 300 1.96 12.76 1.66
CA GLY A 300 0.85 13.47 2.30
C GLY A 300 -0.35 12.56 2.57
N ALA A 301 -0.90 11.98 1.51
CA ALA A 301 -1.96 10.97 1.57
C ALA A 301 -1.74 9.91 0.48
N GLU A 302 -2.51 8.82 0.57
CA GLU A 302 -2.54 7.76 -0.43
C GLU A 302 -3.97 7.40 -0.82
N VAL A 303 -4.14 7.01 -2.07
CA VAL A 303 -5.40 6.39 -2.53
C VAL A 303 -5.49 4.95 -2.05
N GLY A 304 -4.38 4.23 -2.14
CA GLY A 304 -4.26 2.82 -1.79
C GLY A 304 -2.82 2.35 -1.77
N ILE A 305 -2.58 1.12 -1.35
CA ILE A 305 -1.29 0.45 -1.51
C ILE A 305 -1.44 -0.59 -2.62
N SER A 306 -0.46 -0.69 -3.51
CA SER A 306 -0.43 -1.71 -4.55
C SER A 306 0.69 -2.71 -4.37
N THR A 307 0.38 -3.99 -4.48
CA THR A 307 1.39 -5.06 -4.60
C THR A 307 1.64 -5.45 -6.06
N GLY A 308 0.83 -4.94 -7.00
CA GLY A 308 1.00 -5.15 -8.42
C GLY A 308 2.28 -4.52 -8.96
N LYS A 309 2.83 -5.09 -10.04
CA LYS A 309 4.06 -4.60 -10.66
C LYS A 309 3.84 -3.50 -11.70
N LEU A 310 2.61 -3.38 -12.21
CA LEU A 310 2.29 -2.42 -13.27
C LEU A 310 1.91 -1.06 -12.66
N HIS A 311 2.36 0.01 -13.32
CA HIS A 311 2.06 1.41 -13.00
C HIS A 311 2.63 1.92 -11.68
N VAL A 312 2.08 1.47 -10.55
CA VAL A 312 2.49 1.87 -9.20
C VAL A 312 2.61 0.63 -8.32
N ARG A 313 3.64 0.62 -7.48
CA ARG A 313 3.88 -0.41 -6.49
C ARG A 313 4.25 0.25 -5.17
N GLY A 314 3.57 -0.12 -4.09
CA GLY A 314 3.57 0.59 -2.82
C GLY A 314 2.45 1.65 -2.73
N PRO A 315 2.60 2.67 -1.86
CA PRO A 315 1.56 3.69 -1.64
C PRO A 315 1.32 4.57 -2.87
N MET A 316 0.08 4.60 -3.33
CA MET A 316 -0.37 5.38 -4.48
C MET A 316 -0.69 6.82 -4.05
N GLY A 317 0.35 7.65 -3.97
CA GLY A 317 0.27 9.11 -3.77
C GLY A 317 0.01 9.91 -5.06
N LEU A 318 0.13 11.24 -4.95
CA LEU A 318 -0.23 12.22 -5.99
C LEU A 318 0.43 11.97 -7.36
N VAL A 319 1.74 11.73 -7.39
CA VAL A 319 2.49 11.47 -8.64
C VAL A 319 2.05 10.17 -9.34
N HIS A 320 1.52 9.21 -8.58
CA HIS A 320 1.04 7.94 -9.12
C HIS A 320 -0.36 8.04 -9.73
N LEU A 321 -1.04 9.18 -9.59
CA LEU A 321 -2.28 9.49 -10.29
C LEU A 321 -2.01 10.17 -11.65
N THR A 322 -0.82 9.95 -12.22
CA THR A 322 -0.41 10.51 -13.51
C THR A 322 0.12 9.42 -14.43
N THR A 323 0.02 9.65 -15.73
CA THR A 323 0.78 8.92 -16.76
C THR A 323 1.68 9.90 -17.51
N THR A 324 2.23 9.52 -18.65
CA THR A 324 3.10 10.39 -19.45
C THR A 324 2.66 10.48 -20.91
N THR A 325 2.85 11.66 -21.50
CA THR A 325 2.72 11.90 -22.94
C THR A 325 4.05 12.37 -23.50
N THR A 326 4.48 11.83 -24.65
CA THR A 326 5.67 12.31 -25.36
C THR A 326 5.26 13.27 -26.48
N TYR A 327 5.76 14.50 -26.38
CA TYR A 327 5.60 15.55 -27.38
C TYR A 327 6.83 15.54 -28.28
N VAL A 328 6.62 15.57 -29.59
CA VAL A 328 7.68 15.54 -30.59
C VAL A 328 7.64 16.84 -31.39
N THR A 329 8.72 17.60 -31.34
CA THR A 329 8.91 18.79 -32.17
C THR A 329 9.88 18.44 -33.30
N GLY A 330 9.48 18.75 -34.52
CA GLY A 330 10.28 18.53 -35.72
C GLY A 330 10.27 19.75 -36.62
N ASN A 331 11.11 19.68 -37.65
CA ASN A 331 11.26 20.68 -38.70
C ASN A 331 11.13 20.04 -40.09
N GLY A 332 10.21 19.07 -40.23
CA GLY A 332 9.94 18.39 -41.50
C GLY A 332 10.70 17.07 -41.71
N GLN A 333 11.23 16.45 -40.65
CA GLN A 333 11.81 15.11 -40.73
C GLN A 333 10.78 14.10 -41.26
N ILE A 334 11.17 13.31 -42.26
CA ILE A 334 10.40 12.18 -42.79
C ILE A 334 11.05 10.85 -42.38
N ARG A 335 10.25 9.78 -42.33
CA ARG A 335 10.73 8.40 -42.13
C ARG A 335 10.87 7.73 -43.50
N GLY A 336 12.11 7.47 -43.92
CA GLY A 336 12.44 6.70 -45.13
C GLY A 336 13.05 5.36 -44.79
#